data_AF-A0A920EZ87-F1
#
_entry.id   AF-A0A920EZ87-F1
#
_cell.length_a   1.000
_cell.length_b   1.000
_cell.length_c   1.000
_cell.angle_alpha   90.00
_cell.angle_beta   90.00
_cell.angle_gamma   90.00
#
_symmetry.space_group_name_H-M   'P 1'
#
loop_
_entity.id
_entity.type
_entity.pdbx_description
1 polymer ?
#
loop_
_entity_poly.entity_id
_entity_poly.type
_entity_poly.pdbx_seq_one_letter_code
_entity_poly.pdbx_strand_id
1 'polypeptide(L)'
;MYSLPTQCKFSFNPGPLKVAVAYGPGETSDSGANSNTHVGVTYAVEDLTVMANYIQNKGNNTPTILWVRTRRKAFGPKYTMGDIKLGGYYIQGESTSTPGVETEAKGYGLGFTFTPEA
;
A
#
# COMPACT_ATOMS: atom_id res chain seq x y z
N MET A 1 -29.32 -6.22 18.11
CA MET A 1 -28.73 -5.77 16.82
C MET A 1 -27.26 -6.12 16.84
N TYR A 2 -26.80 -6.99 15.94
CA TYR A 2 -25.37 -7.25 15.79
C TYR A 2 -24.77 -6.11 14.96
N SER A 3 -23.87 -5.31 15.55
CA SER A 3 -23.08 -4.35 14.76
C SER A 3 -22.04 -5.14 13.98
N LEU A 4 -22.09 -5.07 12.65
CA LEU A 4 -20.99 -5.55 11.81
C LEU A 4 -19.73 -4.76 12.18
N PRO A 5 -18.55 -5.41 12.25
CA PRO A 5 -17.30 -4.72 12.50
C PRO A 5 -17.09 -3.66 11.40
N THR A 6 -16.87 -2.42 11.81
CA THR A 6 -16.66 -1.26 10.92
C THR A 6 -15.34 -1.35 10.15
N GLN A 7 -14.44 -2.23 10.57
CA GLN A 7 -13.16 -2.53 9.96
C GLN A 7 -12.89 -4.03 9.98
N CYS A 8 -12.39 -4.56 8.86
CA CYS A 8 -11.95 -5.94 8.72
C CYS A 8 -10.44 -5.98 8.46
N LYS A 9 -9.71 -6.80 9.22
CA LYS A 9 -8.28 -7.04 9.03
C LYS A 9 -8.03 -8.54 9.04
N PHE A 10 -7.37 -9.03 8.00
CA PHE A 10 -6.99 -10.43 7.86
C PHE A 10 -5.50 -10.51 7.52
N SER A 11 -4.80 -11.44 8.15
CA SER A 11 -3.43 -11.76 7.81
C SER A 11 -3.22 -13.27 7.79
N PHE A 12 -2.49 -13.75 6.79
CA PHE A 12 -2.16 -15.15 6.64
C PHE A 12 -0.68 -15.28 6.28
N ASN A 13 0.02 -16.18 6.99
CA ASN A 13 1.48 -16.27 6.94
C ASN A 13 1.94 -17.70 6.62
N PRO A 14 1.75 -18.21 5.38
CA PRO A 14 2.22 -19.54 5.01
C PRO A 14 3.73 -19.52 4.74
N GLY A 15 4.51 -20.02 5.70
CA GLY A 15 5.96 -20.12 5.58
C GLY A 15 6.62 -18.74 5.38
N PRO A 16 7.43 -18.53 4.32
CA PRO A 16 8.13 -17.26 4.07
C PRO A 16 7.20 -16.15 3.52
N LEU A 17 5.94 -16.47 3.21
CA LEU A 17 4.98 -15.52 2.68
C LEU A 17 4.13 -14.93 3.81
N LYS A 18 3.92 -13.62 3.77
CA LYS A 18 2.96 -12.88 4.60
C LYS A 18 2.01 -12.12 3.69
N VAL A 19 0.72 -12.40 3.82
CA VAL A 19 -0.35 -11.69 3.11
C VAL A 19 -1.19 -10.97 4.15
N ALA A 20 -1.47 -9.69 3.93
CA ALA A 20 -2.32 -8.88 4.79
C ALA A 20 -3.35 -8.13 3.95
N VAL A 21 -4.61 -8.17 4.37
CA VAL A 21 -5.71 -7.42 3.79
C VAL A 21 -6.40 -6.65 4.89
N ALA A 22 -6.60 -5.35 4.71
CA ALA A 22 -7.37 -4.52 5.60
C ALA A 22 -8.38 -3.70 4.79
N TYR A 23 -9.60 -3.61 5.30
CA TYR A 23 -10.65 -2.75 4.79
C TYR A 23 -11.34 -2.04 5.95
N GLY A 24 -11.60 -0.75 5.81
CA GLY A 24 -12.32 0.00 6.83
C GLY A 24 -12.70 1.39 6.38
N PRO A 25 -13.22 2.21 7.29
CA PRO A 25 -13.53 3.60 7.02
C PRO A 25 -12.23 4.34 6.72
N GLY A 26 -12.23 5.25 5.74
CA GLY A 26 -11.09 6.13 5.51
C GLY A 26 -11.03 7.25 6.54
N GLU A 27 -9.83 7.85 6.75
CA GLU A 27 -9.63 9.02 7.61
C GLU A 27 -10.68 10.10 7.25
N THR A 28 -11.40 10.57 8.26
CA THR A 28 -12.53 11.50 8.13
C THR A 28 -12.08 12.84 7.55
N SER A 29 -12.69 13.25 6.44
CA SER A 29 -12.94 14.66 6.14
C SER A 29 -14.43 14.82 5.85
N ASP A 30 -14.98 15.90 6.39
CA ASP A 30 -16.41 16.12 6.65
C ASP A 30 -17.35 15.67 5.53
N SER A 31 -18.42 14.96 5.92
CA SER A 31 -19.65 14.67 5.16
C SER A 31 -19.72 13.51 4.14
N GLY A 32 -18.65 12.74 3.92
CA GLY A 32 -18.65 11.64 2.93
C GLY A 32 -18.47 10.23 3.49
N ALA A 33 -19.17 9.24 2.92
CA ALA A 33 -18.81 7.82 3.09
C ALA A 33 -17.41 7.60 2.49
N ASN A 34 -16.41 7.37 3.35
CA ASN A 34 -15.02 7.13 2.97
C ASN A 34 -14.62 5.68 3.28
N SER A 35 -13.86 5.04 2.39
CA SER A 35 -13.33 3.69 2.62
C SER A 35 -11.87 3.61 2.22
N ASN A 36 -11.10 2.86 3.01
CA ASN A 36 -9.71 2.53 2.73
C ASN A 36 -9.52 1.01 2.62
N THR A 37 -8.87 0.57 1.55
CA THR A 37 -8.45 -0.81 1.30
C THR A 37 -6.93 -0.88 1.25
N HIS A 38 -6.31 -1.71 2.09
CA HIS A 38 -4.90 -2.05 2.02
C HIS A 38 -4.75 -3.54 1.72
N VAL A 39 -3.91 -3.88 0.75
CA VAL A 39 -3.47 -5.25 0.46
C VAL A 39 -1.95 -5.24 0.40
N GLY A 40 -1.32 -6.10 1.19
CA GLY A 40 0.12 -6.23 1.25
C GLY A 40 0.55 -7.69 1.15
N VAL A 41 1.59 -7.95 0.38
CA VAL A 41 2.26 -9.24 0.29
C VAL A 41 3.74 -9.01 0.56
N THR A 42 4.33 -9.85 1.40
CA THR A 42 5.76 -9.87 1.67
C THR A 42 6.24 -11.31 1.58
N TYR A 43 7.29 -11.54 0.80
CA TYR A 43 8.02 -12.79 0.77
C TYR A 43 9.41 -12.53 1.35
N ALA A 44 9.82 -13.29 2.36
CA ALA A 44 11.12 -13.12 3.00
C ALA A 44 11.78 -14.48 3.24
N VAL A 45 13.00 -14.63 2.71
CA VAL A 45 13.89 -15.78 2.94
C VAL A 45 15.29 -15.25 3.15
N GLU A 46 16.02 -15.77 4.14
CA GLU A 46 17.44 -15.45 4.43
C GLU A 46 17.80 -13.99 4.10
N ASP A 47 18.40 -13.78 2.93
CA ASP A 47 18.93 -12.52 2.46
C ASP A 47 17.99 -11.70 1.56
N LEU A 48 16.90 -12.30 1.05
CA LEU A 48 15.97 -11.68 0.11
C LEU A 48 14.63 -11.37 0.77
N THR A 49 14.21 -10.11 0.67
CA THR A 49 12.83 -9.69 0.98
C THR A 49 12.21 -9.02 -0.23
N VAL A 50 11.02 -9.47 -0.65
CA VAL A 50 10.23 -8.84 -1.71
C VAL A 50 8.91 -8.38 -1.12
N MET A 51 8.55 -7.12 -1.35
CA MET A 51 7.29 -6.54 -0.87
C MET A 51 6.47 -5.99 -2.03
N ALA A 52 5.17 -6.24 -2.00
CA ALA A 52 4.18 -5.63 -2.88
C ALA A 52 3.02 -5.10 -2.04
N ASN A 53 2.63 -3.85 -2.25
CA ASN A 53 1.53 -3.22 -1.53
C ASN A 53 0.61 -2.47 -2.50
N TYR A 54 -0.68 -2.53 -2.20
CA TYR A 54 -1.75 -1.79 -2.85
C TYR A 54 -2.60 -1.10 -1.79
N ILE A 55 -2.79 0.20 -1.96
CA ILE A 55 -3.62 1.02 -1.09
C ILE A 55 -4.64 1.73 -1.98
N GLN A 56 -5.92 1.68 -1.62
CA GLN A 56 -6.96 2.45 -2.28
C GLN A 56 -7.79 3.20 -1.24
N ASN A 57 -7.79 4.53 -1.37
CA ASN A 57 -8.70 5.41 -0.65
C ASN A 57 -9.83 5.84 -1.59
N LYS A 58 -11.07 5.77 -1.13
CA LYS A 58 -12.25 6.23 -1.87
C LYS A 58 -13.10 7.11 -0.96
N GLY A 59 -13.17 8.40 -1.29
CA GLY A 59 -14.02 9.38 -0.62
C GLY A 59 -15.21 9.80 -1.47
N ASN A 60 -16.20 10.41 -0.83
CA ASN A 60 -17.35 11.03 -1.49
C ASN A 60 -17.38 12.52 -1.15
N ASN A 61 -17.44 13.39 -2.16
CA ASN A 61 -17.75 14.82 -1.96
C ASN A 61 -19.21 15.06 -2.39
N THR A 62 -20.09 15.45 -1.47
CA THR A 62 -21.49 15.82 -1.75
C THR A 62 -21.62 17.21 -2.38
N PRO A 63 -22.71 17.54 -3.13
CA PRO A 63 -23.95 16.80 -3.35
C PRO A 63 -24.16 16.20 -4.75
N THR A 64 -23.19 16.31 -5.67
CA THR A 64 -23.33 15.85 -7.08
C THR A 64 -22.28 14.79 -7.42
N ILE A 65 -22.31 13.66 -6.70
CA ILE A 65 -21.57 12.39 -6.91
C ILE A 65 -20.24 12.53 -7.70
N LEU A 66 -19.26 13.21 -7.10
CA LEU A 66 -17.87 13.16 -7.56
C LEU A 66 -17.13 12.12 -6.70
N TRP A 67 -16.79 10.98 -7.30
CA TRP A 67 -16.03 9.93 -6.61
C TRP A 67 -14.54 10.28 -6.63
N VAL A 68 -14.00 10.74 -5.49
CA VAL A 68 -12.56 10.95 -5.35
C VAL A 68 -11.92 9.60 -5.00
N ARG A 69 -10.96 9.17 -5.81
CA ARG A 69 -10.24 7.90 -5.59
C ARG A 69 -8.75 8.12 -5.69
N THR A 70 -8.01 7.63 -4.71
CA THR A 70 -6.55 7.56 -4.77
C THR A 70 -6.11 6.11 -4.66
N ARG A 71 -5.24 5.67 -5.56
CA ARG A 71 -4.61 4.35 -5.53
C ARG A 71 -3.11 4.52 -5.42
N ARG A 72 -2.46 3.70 -4.60
CA ARG A 72 -1.01 3.63 -4.51
C ARG A 72 -0.58 2.18 -4.61
N LYS A 73 0.33 1.89 -5.54
CA LYS A 73 1.00 0.60 -5.70
C LYS A 73 2.47 0.81 -5.35
N ALA A 74 3.05 -0.11 -4.60
CA ALA A 74 4.47 -0.13 -4.31
C ALA A 74 4.98 -1.56 -4.43
N PHE A 75 6.10 -1.75 -5.12
CA PHE A 75 6.75 -3.04 -5.25
C PHE A 75 8.26 -2.86 -5.11
N GLY A 76 8.94 -3.75 -4.41
CA GLY A 76 10.40 -3.66 -4.32
C GLY A 76 11.06 -4.86 -3.65
N PRO A 77 12.20 -5.32 -4.20
CA PRO A 77 13.08 -6.26 -3.53
C PRO A 77 14.11 -5.52 -2.64
N LYS A 78 14.56 -6.23 -1.62
CA LYS A 78 15.74 -5.92 -0.81
C LYS A 78 16.58 -7.19 -0.71
N TYR A 79 17.88 -7.07 -0.90
CA TYR A 79 18.84 -8.16 -0.80
C TYR A 79 19.96 -7.79 0.16
N THR A 80 20.34 -8.69 1.06
CA THR A 80 21.45 -8.50 2.00
C THR A 80 22.58 -9.46 1.64
N MET A 81 23.82 -9.01 1.70
CA MET A 81 25.00 -9.85 1.47
C MET A 81 26.13 -9.34 2.36
N GLY A 82 26.34 -10.01 3.49
CA GLY A 82 27.25 -9.54 4.53
C GLY A 82 26.92 -8.10 4.94
N ASP A 83 27.91 -7.22 4.84
CA ASP A 83 27.83 -5.80 5.21
C ASP A 83 27.03 -4.94 4.22
N ILE A 84 26.61 -5.50 3.09
CA ILE A 84 25.94 -4.77 2.01
C ILE A 84 24.44 -5.08 2.01
N LYS A 85 23.61 -4.04 1.97
CA LYS A 85 22.18 -4.12 1.69
C LYS A 85 21.87 -3.40 0.40
N LEU A 86 21.27 -4.08 -0.56
CA LEU A 86 20.78 -3.53 -1.82
C LEU A 86 19.26 -3.49 -1.78
N GLY A 87 18.68 -2.44 -2.34
CA GLY A 87 17.23 -2.29 -2.39
C GLY A 87 16.80 -1.52 -3.62
N GLY A 88 15.68 -1.94 -4.18
CA GLY A 88 15.01 -1.23 -5.24
C GLY A 88 13.52 -1.13 -4.97
N TYR A 89 12.88 -0.12 -5.52
CA TYR A 89 11.43 -0.06 -5.52
C TYR A 89 10.87 0.65 -6.75
N TYR A 90 9.64 0.30 -7.08
CA TYR A 90 8.74 1.01 -7.95
C TYR A 90 7.53 1.46 -7.13
N ILE A 91 7.12 2.71 -7.31
CA ILE A 91 5.88 3.25 -6.77
C ILE A 91 5.06 3.89 -7.87
N GLN A 92 3.74 3.74 -7.78
CA GLN A 92 2.78 4.37 -8.67
C GLN A 92 1.61 4.89 -7.85
N GLY A 93 1.31 6.16 -7.99
CA GLY A 93 0.12 6.80 -7.44
C GLY A 93 -0.81 7.21 -8.57
N GLU A 94 -2.08 6.84 -8.46
CA GLU A 94 -3.16 7.34 -9.32
C GLU A 94 -4.14 8.13 -8.45
N SER A 95 -4.62 9.27 -8.92
CA SER A 95 -5.64 10.06 -8.24
C SER A 95 -6.68 10.56 -9.23
N THR A 96 -7.94 10.38 -8.89
CA THR A 96 -9.10 10.94 -9.59
C THR A 96 -9.75 11.93 -8.64
N SER A 97 -9.68 13.22 -8.95
CA SER A 97 -10.37 14.29 -8.21
C SER A 97 -11.67 14.74 -8.88
N THR A 98 -11.77 14.53 -10.19
CA THR A 98 -12.93 14.87 -11.03
C THR A 98 -13.22 13.68 -11.98
N PRO A 99 -14.49 13.33 -12.26
CA PRO A 99 -14.83 12.27 -13.21
C PRO A 99 -14.14 12.45 -14.56
N GLY A 100 -13.49 11.40 -15.04
CA GLY A 100 -12.76 11.41 -16.31
C GLY A 100 -11.38 12.06 -16.27
N VAL A 101 -10.95 12.62 -15.12
CA VAL A 101 -9.61 13.20 -14.96
C VAL A 101 -8.78 12.33 -14.01
N GLU A 102 -7.79 11.63 -14.56
CA GLU A 102 -6.83 10.85 -13.79
C GLU A 102 -5.46 11.53 -13.81
N THR A 103 -4.90 11.75 -12.63
CA THR A 103 -3.49 12.14 -12.46
C THR A 103 -2.70 10.93 -12.03
N GLU A 104 -1.56 10.71 -12.69
CA GLU A 104 -0.66 9.60 -12.42
C GLU A 104 0.73 10.12 -12.07
N ALA A 105 1.34 9.52 -11.04
CA ALA A 105 2.74 9.73 -10.70
C ALA A 105 3.43 8.38 -10.53
N LYS A 106 4.63 8.25 -11.10
CA LYS A 106 5.48 7.05 -11.03
C LYS A 106 6.83 7.41 -10.46
N GLY A 107 7.43 6.50 -9.72
CA GLY A 107 8.77 6.66 -9.17
C GLY A 107 9.50 5.34 -9.10
N TYR A 108 10.80 5.40 -9.34
CA TYR A 108 11.73 4.29 -9.15
C TYR A 108 12.80 4.75 -8.18
N GLY A 109 13.24 3.84 -7.32
CA GLY A 109 14.38 4.07 -6.42
C GLY A 109 15.30 2.87 -6.44
N LEU A 110 16.59 3.14 -6.42
CA LEU A 110 17.65 2.16 -6.18
C LEU A 110 18.53 2.73 -5.07
N GLY A 111 18.93 1.88 -4.14
CA GLY A 111 19.78 2.27 -3.03
C GLY A 111 20.63 1.11 -2.55
N PHE A 112 21.76 1.45 -1.98
CA PHE A 112 22.59 0.52 -1.24
C PHE A 112 22.97 1.12 0.11
N THR A 113 23.26 0.26 1.07
CA THR A 113 23.81 0.62 2.36
C THR A 113 24.96 -0.32 2.65
N PHE A 114 26.08 0.23 3.11
CA PHE A 114 27.23 -0.54 3.58
C PHE A 114 27.38 -0.27 5.09
N THR A 115 27.51 -1.33 5.88
CA THR A 115 27.71 -1.25 7.32
C THR A 115 28.87 -2.16 7.68
N PRO A 116 30.10 -1.64 7.72
CA PRO A 116 31.27 -2.45 8.05
C PRO A 116 31.18 -2.93 9.50
N GLU A 117 31.59 -4.17 9.75
CA GLU A 117 31.86 -4.66 11.11
C GLU A 117 33.01 -3.84 11.73
N ALA A 118 32.88 -3.53 13.03
CA ALA A 118 33.81 -2.67 13.78
C ALA A 118 35.11 -3.38 14.19
#